data_AF-A0A2D6L3Z2-F1
#
_entry.id   AF-A0A2D6L3Z2-F1
#
_cell.length_a   1.000
_cell.length_b   1.000
_cell.length_c   1.000
_cell.angle_alpha   90.00
_cell.angle_beta   90.00
_cell.angle_gamma   90.00
#
_symmetry.space_group_name_H-M   'P 1'
#
loop_
_entity.id
_entity.type
_entity.pdbx_description
1 polymer ?
#
loop_
_entity_poly.entity_id
_entity_poly.type
_entity_poly.pdbx_seq_one_letter_code
_entity_poly.pdbx_strand_id
1 'polypeptide(L)'
;MGIIRSGLLVIASVILFTCFLLGNGLWVVSNSLEYESIKSEMTPIVVEIIEEQAGISRVVEDKLPLMQEHCKDNSEFVFGLEGQTFEVSCDSIEQGSDAIVEEAINGVVENIYYDDYDCEFIDCFKENIDWPYFLVSEKTKNYVDGKFYLVLIVCLGLVLVMFFLVETKSNLPILVGSLLIVSSFPFMKLDNFVGYFANKSFLQYFTFLFTKAYSVFLKSFIFGIFLLGLGIFLKFFGWGFKISEIIGRFSKKGKSKKKVSKDKTIAKKDVRALVKKSK
;
A
#
# COMPACT_ATOMS: atom_id res chain seq x y z
N MET A 1 30.95 14.40 -15.24
CA MET A 1 30.18 13.87 -14.08
C MET A 1 28.69 13.64 -14.38
N GLY A 2 28.05 14.40 -15.29
CA GLY A 2 26.61 14.25 -15.58
C GLY A 2 26.20 12.85 -16.09
N ILE A 3 26.99 12.22 -16.96
CA ILE A 3 26.66 10.90 -17.55
C ILE A 3 26.62 9.81 -16.47
N ILE A 4 27.61 9.76 -15.57
CA ILE A 4 27.68 8.76 -14.50
C ILE A 4 26.50 8.92 -13.53
N ARG A 5 26.19 10.17 -13.17
CA ARG A 5 25.08 10.48 -12.27
C ARG A 5 23.71 10.10 -12.87
N SER A 6 23.52 10.40 -14.16
CA SER A 6 22.30 10.03 -14.89
C SER A 6 22.16 8.51 -15.03
N GLY A 7 23.25 7.79 -15.34
CA GLY A 7 23.25 6.34 -15.40
C GLY A 7 22.89 5.68 -14.06
N LEU A 8 23.49 6.15 -12.96
CA LEU A 8 23.17 5.66 -11.61
C LEU A 8 21.71 5.94 -11.23
N LEU A 9 21.16 7.08 -11.63
CA LEU A 9 19.75 7.41 -11.37
C LEU A 9 18.80 6.46 -12.09
N VAL A 10 19.10 6.07 -13.34
CA VAL A 10 18.29 5.08 -14.07
C VAL A 10 18.33 3.73 -13.36
N ILE A 11 19.51 3.25 -12.96
CA ILE A 11 19.65 1.98 -12.22
C ILE A 11 18.86 2.03 -10.90
N ALA A 12 19.02 3.09 -10.12
CA ALA A 12 18.29 3.26 -8.86
C ALA A 12 16.76 3.29 -9.08
N SER A 13 16.30 3.91 -10.18
CA SER A 13 14.87 3.98 -10.53
C SER A 13 14.31 2.60 -10.87
N VAL A 14 15.05 1.76 -11.60
CA VAL A 14 14.65 0.39 -11.92
C VAL A 14 14.57 -0.47 -10.66
N ILE A 15 15.57 -0.36 -9.77
CA ILE A 15 15.56 -1.09 -8.50
C ILE A 15 14.38 -0.64 -7.64
N LEU A 16 14.14 0.68 -7.52
CA LEU A 16 13.02 1.22 -6.76
C LEU A 16 11.67 0.76 -7.33
N PHE A 17 11.54 0.72 -8.67
CA PHE A 17 10.35 0.20 -9.33
C PHE A 17 10.08 -1.27 -8.94
N THR A 18 11.11 -2.12 -9.00
CA THR A 18 10.99 -3.52 -8.57
C THR A 18 10.63 -3.63 -7.09
N CYS A 19 11.23 -2.80 -6.23
CA CYS A 19 10.88 -2.78 -4.80
C CYS A 19 9.43 -2.34 -4.56
N PHE A 20 8.90 -1.37 -5.31
CA PHE A 20 7.49 -1.01 -5.22
C PHE A 20 6.56 -2.12 -5.70
N LEU A 21 6.93 -2.82 -6.78
CA LEU A 21 6.15 -3.96 -7.26
C LEU A 21 6.11 -5.07 -6.19
N LEU A 22 7.27 -5.45 -5.63
CA LEU A 22 7.35 -6.45 -4.57
C LEU A 22 6.63 -6.00 -3.29
N GLY A 23 6.82 -4.75 -2.89
CA GLY A 23 6.16 -4.18 -1.71
C GLY A 23 4.64 -4.18 -1.84
N ASN A 24 4.11 -3.77 -2.99
CA ASN A 24 2.68 -3.86 -3.27
C ASN A 24 2.19 -5.32 -3.24
N GLY A 25 2.95 -6.26 -3.82
CA GLY A 25 2.59 -7.67 -3.78
C GLY A 25 2.53 -8.25 -2.36
N LEU A 26 3.54 -7.97 -1.54
CA LEU A 26 3.53 -8.37 -0.13
C LEU A 26 2.38 -7.73 0.65
N TRP A 27 2.06 -6.46 0.37
CA TRP A 27 0.95 -5.77 1.02
C TRP A 27 -0.41 -6.34 0.62
N VAL A 28 -0.57 -6.80 -0.62
CA VAL A 28 -1.76 -7.52 -1.06
C VAL A 28 -1.93 -8.81 -0.26
N VAL A 29 -0.89 -9.64 -0.23
CA VAL A 29 -0.92 -10.93 0.47
C VAL A 29 -1.20 -10.72 1.96
N SER A 30 -0.52 -9.77 2.60
CA SER A 30 -0.72 -9.44 4.02
C SER A 30 -2.17 -9.04 4.33
N ASN A 31 -2.75 -8.08 3.58
CA ASN A 31 -4.13 -7.65 3.83
C ASN A 31 -5.16 -8.77 3.53
N SER A 32 -4.85 -9.64 2.56
CA SER A 32 -5.69 -10.80 2.26
C SER A 32 -5.61 -11.88 3.33
N LEU A 33 -4.54 -11.91 4.13
CA LEU A 33 -4.36 -12.81 5.27
C LEU A 33 -4.90 -12.24 6.59
N GLU A 34 -5.63 -11.13 6.58
CA GLU A 34 -6.36 -10.70 7.77
C GLU A 34 -7.45 -11.72 8.13
N TYR A 35 -7.60 -12.03 9.41
CA TYR A 35 -8.59 -13.00 9.92
C TYR A 35 -9.99 -12.78 9.32
N GLU A 36 -10.48 -11.55 9.28
CA GLU A 36 -11.80 -11.22 8.70
C GLU A 36 -11.88 -11.56 7.19
N SER A 37 -10.79 -11.35 6.46
CA SER A 37 -10.72 -11.68 5.03
C SER A 37 -10.69 -13.19 4.83
N ILE A 38 -9.93 -13.91 5.67
CA ILE A 38 -9.85 -15.37 5.64
C ILE A 38 -11.19 -15.99 6.01
N LYS A 39 -11.80 -15.55 7.11
CA LYS A 39 -13.11 -16.01 7.56
C LYS A 39 -14.16 -15.85 6.46
N SER A 40 -14.25 -14.67 5.86
CA SER A 40 -15.24 -14.41 4.81
C SER A 40 -15.04 -15.26 3.54
N GLU A 41 -13.81 -15.62 3.19
CA GLU A 41 -13.49 -16.33 1.94
C GLU A 41 -13.35 -17.85 2.14
N MET A 42 -12.90 -18.31 3.32
CA MET A 42 -12.72 -19.73 3.61
C MET A 42 -13.96 -20.42 4.13
N THR A 43 -14.84 -19.75 4.88
CA THR A 43 -16.08 -20.37 5.39
C THR A 43 -16.87 -21.09 4.28
N PRO A 44 -17.20 -20.50 3.12
CA PRO A 44 -17.95 -21.22 2.08
C PRO A 44 -17.18 -22.41 1.49
N ILE A 45 -15.85 -22.32 1.37
CA ILE A 45 -15.00 -23.40 0.84
C ILE A 45 -14.95 -24.57 1.84
N VAL A 46 -14.80 -24.26 3.13
CA VAL A 46 -14.75 -25.26 4.20
C VAL A 46 -16.11 -25.93 4.38
N VAL A 47 -17.23 -25.20 4.27
CA VAL A 47 -18.58 -25.78 4.22
C VAL A 47 -18.67 -26.83 3.12
N GLU A 48 -18.29 -26.47 1.88
CA GLU A 48 -18.40 -27.38 0.72
C GLU A 48 -17.57 -28.66 0.92
N ILE A 49 -16.34 -28.54 1.42
CA ILE A 49 -15.45 -29.68 1.68
C ILE A 49 -16.00 -30.57 2.79
N ILE A 50 -16.42 -30.00 3.91
CA ILE A 50 -16.92 -30.75 5.06
C ILE A 50 -18.25 -31.42 4.72
N GLU A 51 -19.10 -30.76 3.95
CA GLU A 51 -20.37 -31.33 3.52
C GLU A 51 -20.18 -32.47 2.51
N GLU A 52 -19.21 -32.34 1.59
CA GLU A 52 -18.86 -33.41 0.64
C GLU A 52 -18.20 -34.62 1.31
N GLN A 53 -17.32 -34.40 2.29
CA GLN A 53 -16.54 -35.47 2.93
C GLN A 53 -17.25 -36.13 4.11
N ALA A 54 -17.81 -35.33 5.02
CA ALA A 54 -18.29 -35.80 6.31
C ALA A 54 -19.81 -35.68 6.49
N GLY A 55 -20.50 -34.92 5.61
CA GLY A 55 -21.95 -34.72 5.69
C GLY A 55 -22.38 -34.09 7.02
N ILE A 56 -21.63 -33.07 7.49
CA ILE A 56 -21.82 -32.46 8.82
C ILE A 56 -23.27 -32.02 9.06
N SER A 57 -23.95 -31.50 8.05
CA SER A 57 -25.36 -31.11 8.09
C SER A 57 -26.25 -32.26 8.57
N ARG A 58 -26.01 -33.48 8.08
CA ARG A 58 -26.77 -34.68 8.49
C ARG A 58 -26.47 -35.09 9.92
N VAL A 59 -25.20 -35.02 10.33
CA VAL A 59 -24.80 -35.40 11.69
C VAL A 59 -25.33 -34.39 12.72
N VAL A 60 -25.37 -33.11 12.36
CA VAL A 60 -25.97 -32.05 13.18
C VAL A 60 -27.47 -32.25 13.27
N GLU A 61 -28.17 -32.49 12.16
CA GLU A 61 -29.62 -32.77 12.16
C GLU A 61 -29.98 -33.99 13.03
N ASP A 62 -29.23 -35.08 12.92
CA ASP A 62 -29.46 -36.30 13.70
C ASP A 62 -29.24 -36.10 15.20
N LYS A 63 -28.29 -35.23 15.58
CA LYS A 63 -27.94 -34.95 16.98
C LYS A 63 -28.65 -33.73 17.57
N LEU A 64 -29.34 -32.93 16.78
CA LEU A 64 -30.00 -31.70 17.21
C LEU A 64 -30.95 -31.91 18.41
N PRO A 65 -31.78 -32.96 18.48
CA PRO A 65 -32.66 -33.17 19.63
C PRO A 65 -31.88 -33.42 20.93
N LEU A 66 -30.74 -34.13 20.84
CA LEU A 66 -29.84 -34.39 21.97
C LEU A 66 -29.12 -33.11 22.42
N MET A 67 -28.70 -32.28 21.47
CA MET A 67 -28.06 -30.99 21.74
C MET A 67 -29.03 -30.04 22.46
N GLN A 68 -30.27 -29.92 21.96
CA GLN A 68 -31.32 -29.10 22.57
C GLN A 68 -31.69 -29.57 23.98
N GLU A 69 -31.65 -30.88 24.24
CA GLU A 69 -31.88 -31.41 25.59
C GLU A 69 -30.72 -31.06 26.54
N HIS A 70 -29.47 -31.18 26.07
CA HIS A 70 -28.29 -30.85 26.86
C HIS A 70 -28.21 -29.36 27.23
N CYS A 71 -28.64 -28.49 26.31
CA CYS A 71 -28.63 -27.03 26.46
C CYS A 71 -29.64 -26.47 27.46
N LYS A 72 -30.51 -27.31 28.05
CA LYS A 72 -31.39 -26.87 29.14
C LYS A 72 -30.63 -26.59 30.43
N ASP A 73 -29.53 -27.33 30.65
CA ASP A 73 -28.77 -27.32 31.90
C ASP A 73 -27.32 -26.84 31.71
N ASN A 74 -26.86 -26.64 30.46
CA ASN A 74 -25.47 -26.30 30.12
C ASN A 74 -25.42 -25.12 29.14
N SER A 75 -24.30 -24.40 29.09
CA SER A 75 -24.07 -23.26 28.18
C SER A 75 -23.51 -23.67 26.81
N GLU A 76 -22.83 -24.81 26.75
CA GLU A 76 -22.06 -25.27 25.59
C GLU A 76 -22.27 -26.77 25.39
N PHE A 77 -22.17 -27.22 24.15
CA PHE A 77 -22.19 -28.62 23.78
C PHE A 77 -20.94 -28.98 22.98
N VAL A 78 -20.24 -30.04 23.41
CA VAL A 78 -19.03 -30.53 22.74
C VAL A 78 -19.33 -31.84 22.02
N PHE A 79 -19.01 -31.92 20.73
CA PHE A 79 -19.11 -33.16 19.96
C PHE A 79 -17.87 -33.45 19.13
N GLY A 80 -17.59 -34.74 18.94
CA GLY A 80 -16.50 -35.20 18.08
C GLY A 80 -17.00 -35.58 16.68
N LEU A 81 -16.29 -35.14 15.65
CA LEU A 81 -16.43 -35.59 14.26
C LEU A 81 -15.05 -35.89 13.68
N GLU A 82 -14.83 -37.11 13.17
CA GLU A 82 -13.57 -37.53 12.52
C GLU A 82 -12.27 -37.22 13.30
N GLY A 83 -12.35 -37.23 14.64
CA GLY A 83 -11.21 -36.94 15.52
C GLY A 83 -11.01 -35.45 15.85
N GLN A 84 -11.83 -34.56 15.31
CA GLN A 84 -11.92 -33.16 15.73
C GLN A 84 -13.02 -32.97 16.76
N THR A 85 -12.79 -32.12 17.76
CA THR A 85 -13.77 -31.72 18.77
C THR A 85 -14.31 -30.34 18.43
N PHE A 86 -15.63 -30.25 18.31
CA PHE A 86 -16.36 -29.00 18.06
C PHE A 86 -17.08 -28.61 19.33
N GLU A 87 -16.89 -27.36 19.73
CA GLU A 87 -17.58 -26.73 20.85
C GLU A 87 -18.55 -25.71 20.25
N VAL A 88 -19.84 -25.85 20.57
CA VAL A 88 -20.90 -25.01 20.02
C VAL A 88 -21.75 -24.47 21.15
N SER A 89 -22.01 -23.17 21.12
CA SER A 89 -22.86 -22.49 22.08
C SER A 89 -24.32 -22.95 21.98
N CYS A 90 -24.99 -23.01 23.14
CA CYS A 90 -26.41 -23.31 23.17
C CYS A 90 -27.28 -22.27 22.46
N ASP A 91 -26.81 -21.01 22.37
CA ASP A 91 -27.47 -19.94 21.61
C ASP A 91 -27.55 -20.27 20.12
N SER A 92 -26.51 -20.85 19.54
CA SER A 92 -26.52 -21.29 18.14
C SER A 92 -27.32 -22.58 17.95
N ILE A 93 -27.36 -23.45 18.95
CA ILE A 93 -28.19 -24.67 18.92
C ILE A 93 -29.69 -24.32 18.91
N GLU A 94 -30.10 -23.27 19.62
CA GLU A 94 -31.47 -22.76 19.58
C GLU A 94 -31.84 -22.13 18.22
N GLN A 95 -30.87 -21.57 17.51
CA GLN A 95 -31.07 -20.96 16.18
C GLN A 95 -31.22 -22.00 15.06
N GLY A 96 -30.74 -23.23 15.26
CA GLY A 96 -30.95 -24.37 14.36
C GLY A 96 -29.66 -24.95 13.77
N SER A 97 -29.80 -25.92 12.87
CA SER A 97 -28.69 -26.67 12.26
C SER A 97 -27.69 -25.77 11.54
N ASP A 98 -28.17 -24.75 10.81
CA ASP A 98 -27.31 -23.88 10.00
C ASP A 98 -26.37 -23.04 10.88
N ALA A 99 -26.87 -22.55 12.02
CA ALA A 99 -26.08 -21.79 12.98
C ALA A 99 -25.02 -22.66 13.68
N ILE A 100 -25.35 -23.93 13.99
CA ILE A 100 -24.40 -24.91 14.54
C ILE A 100 -23.27 -25.18 13.55
N VAL A 101 -23.60 -25.39 12.27
CA VAL A 101 -22.61 -25.65 11.22
C VAL A 101 -21.71 -24.42 11.04
N GLU A 102 -22.28 -23.22 11.01
CA GLU A 102 -21.53 -21.98 10.89
C GLU A 102 -20.56 -21.76 12.08
N GLU A 103 -21.02 -21.95 13.31
CA GLU A 103 -20.17 -21.83 14.50
C GLU A 103 -19.05 -22.88 14.52
N ALA A 104 -19.37 -24.13 14.21
CA ALA A 104 -18.38 -25.21 14.12
C ALA A 104 -17.28 -24.90 13.09
N ILE A 105 -17.66 -24.38 11.92
CA ILE A 105 -16.71 -24.02 10.85
C ILE A 105 -15.87 -22.81 11.24
N ASN A 106 -16.49 -21.80 11.85
CA ASN A 106 -15.77 -20.64 12.35
C ASN A 106 -14.71 -21.05 13.38
N GLY A 107 -15.03 -22.00 14.28
CA GLY A 107 -14.08 -22.57 15.22
C GLY A 107 -12.91 -23.28 14.54
N VAL A 108 -13.16 -24.04 13.46
CA VAL A 108 -12.09 -24.69 12.68
C VAL A 108 -11.19 -23.65 12.01
N VAL A 109 -11.76 -22.64 11.36
CA VAL A 109 -10.99 -21.58 10.70
C VAL A 109 -10.17 -20.79 11.72
N GLU A 110 -10.74 -20.50 12.89
CA GLU A 110 -10.05 -19.82 13.99
C GLU A 110 -8.87 -20.64 14.51
N ASN A 111 -9.09 -21.93 14.77
CA ASN A 111 -8.03 -22.84 15.20
C ASN A 111 -6.90 -22.92 14.15
N ILE A 112 -7.23 -23.06 12.87
CA ILE A 112 -6.23 -23.09 11.79
C ILE A 112 -5.45 -21.77 11.71
N TYR A 113 -6.13 -20.63 11.88
CA TYR A 113 -5.54 -19.31 11.76
C TYR A 113 -4.56 -19.01 12.91
N TYR A 114 -4.95 -19.35 14.15
CA TYR A 114 -4.16 -19.08 15.36
C TYR A 114 -3.28 -20.25 15.82
N ASP A 115 -3.21 -21.34 15.05
CA ASP A 115 -2.37 -22.48 15.38
C ASP A 115 -0.89 -22.09 15.48
N ASP A 116 -0.19 -22.64 16.49
CA ASP A 116 1.23 -22.38 16.73
C ASP A 116 2.08 -23.43 16.02
N TYR A 117 2.34 -23.20 14.73
CA TYR A 117 3.14 -24.11 13.93
C TYR A 117 4.61 -24.11 14.40
N ASP A 118 5.14 -25.22 14.90
CA ASP A 118 6.51 -25.34 15.45
C ASP A 118 7.68 -25.22 14.43
N CYS A 119 7.42 -24.83 13.19
CA CYS A 119 8.42 -24.73 12.12
C CYS A 119 8.72 -23.28 11.70
N GLU A 120 9.90 -23.04 11.13
CA GLU A 120 10.19 -21.80 10.41
C GLU A 120 9.41 -21.78 9.08
N PHE A 121 8.99 -20.60 8.61
CA PHE A 121 8.12 -20.46 7.42
C PHE A 121 8.58 -21.27 6.20
N ILE A 122 9.88 -21.25 5.91
CA ILE A 122 10.47 -21.95 4.76
C ILE A 122 10.49 -23.47 4.97
N ASP A 123 10.63 -23.92 6.20
CA ASP A 123 10.68 -25.33 6.52
C ASP A 123 9.25 -25.90 6.59
N CYS A 124 8.28 -25.15 7.15
CA CYS A 124 6.86 -25.47 7.04
C CYS A 124 6.43 -25.65 5.58
N PHE A 125 6.91 -24.77 4.69
CA PHE A 125 6.59 -24.83 3.25
C PHE A 125 7.16 -26.05 2.54
N LYS A 126 8.32 -26.57 2.99
CA LYS A 126 8.92 -27.78 2.40
C LYS A 126 8.30 -29.06 2.94
N GLU A 127 7.92 -29.07 4.22
CA GLU A 127 7.43 -30.26 4.91
C GLU A 127 5.95 -30.51 4.63
N ASN A 128 5.14 -29.45 4.48
CA ASN A 128 3.69 -29.55 4.33
C ASN A 128 3.23 -29.18 2.90
N ILE A 129 3.74 -29.91 1.90
CA ILE A 129 3.41 -29.65 0.48
C ILE A 129 1.96 -30.01 0.17
N ASP A 130 1.41 -31.03 0.81
CA ASP A 130 0.10 -31.58 0.44
C ASP A 130 -1.06 -30.70 0.91
N TRP A 131 -1.00 -30.15 2.14
CA TRP A 131 -2.04 -29.26 2.70
C TRP A 131 -1.42 -28.17 3.59
N PRO A 132 -0.98 -27.04 2.99
CA PRO A 132 -0.26 -26.00 3.73
C PRO A 132 -1.21 -25.05 4.47
N TYR A 133 -1.99 -25.56 5.42
CA TYR A 133 -2.87 -24.73 6.27
C TYR A 133 -2.13 -23.56 6.94
N PHE A 134 -0.86 -23.77 7.25
CA PHE A 134 0.03 -22.74 7.79
C PHE A 134 0.11 -21.48 6.90
N LEU A 135 -0.13 -21.56 5.58
CA LEU A 135 -0.13 -20.39 4.69
C LEU A 135 -1.25 -19.41 5.01
N VAL A 136 -2.34 -19.89 5.61
CA VAL A 136 -3.49 -19.09 6.00
C VAL A 136 -3.41 -18.65 7.46
N SER A 137 -2.30 -18.91 8.15
CA SER A 137 -2.14 -18.58 9.57
C SER A 137 -1.73 -17.14 9.84
N GLU A 138 -1.96 -16.71 11.08
CA GLU A 138 -1.41 -15.47 11.64
C GLU A 138 0.12 -15.45 11.54
N LYS A 139 0.78 -16.60 11.69
CA LYS A 139 2.23 -16.72 11.55
C LYS A 139 2.70 -16.33 10.15
N THR A 140 2.01 -16.78 9.11
CA THR A 140 2.31 -16.39 7.72
C THR A 140 2.04 -14.91 7.49
N LYS A 141 0.93 -14.38 8.01
CA LYS A 141 0.63 -12.94 7.95
C LYS A 141 1.76 -12.11 8.55
N ASN A 142 2.18 -12.43 9.77
CA ASN A 142 3.25 -11.73 10.48
C ASN A 142 4.58 -11.82 9.73
N TYR A 143 4.90 -12.98 9.13
CA TYR A 143 6.09 -13.14 8.30
C TYR A 143 6.05 -12.23 7.06
N VAL A 144 4.92 -12.22 6.33
CA VAL A 144 4.72 -11.38 5.14
C VAL A 144 4.77 -9.90 5.49
N ASP A 145 4.14 -9.50 6.59
CA ASP A 145 4.20 -8.13 7.14
C ASP A 145 5.64 -7.72 7.44
N GLY A 146 6.40 -8.57 8.13
CA GLY A 146 7.81 -8.33 8.40
C GLY A 146 8.63 -8.09 7.13
N LYS A 147 8.39 -8.88 6.07
CA LYS A 147 9.04 -8.68 4.76
C LYS A 147 8.58 -7.42 4.07
N PHE A 148 7.30 -7.08 4.16
CA PHE A 148 6.76 -5.84 3.61
C PHE A 148 7.46 -4.61 4.23
N TYR A 149 7.57 -4.54 5.55
CA TYR A 149 8.26 -3.45 6.23
C TYR A 149 9.74 -3.38 5.89
N LEU A 150 10.42 -4.52 5.73
CA LEU A 150 11.80 -4.58 5.26
C LEU A 150 11.93 -3.95 3.86
N VAL A 151 11.07 -4.35 2.91
CA VAL A 151 11.06 -3.78 1.55
C VAL A 151 10.77 -2.28 1.59
N LEU A 152 9.86 -1.82 2.45
CA LEU A 152 9.56 -0.40 2.63
C LEU A 152 10.79 0.39 3.10
N ILE A 153 11.55 -0.13 4.07
CA ILE A 153 12.80 0.49 4.54
C ILE A 153 13.82 0.59 3.40
N VAL A 154 13.96 -0.47 2.59
CA VAL A 154 14.84 -0.46 1.41
C VAL A 154 14.40 0.58 0.38
N CYS A 155 13.08 0.68 0.11
CA CYS A 155 12.52 1.72 -0.75
C CYS A 155 12.86 3.13 -0.24
N LEU A 156 12.71 3.39 1.06
CA LEU A 156 13.07 4.69 1.65
C LEU A 156 14.56 5.01 1.51
N GLY A 157 15.43 4.01 1.73
CA GLY A 157 16.86 4.14 1.49
C GLY A 157 17.19 4.47 0.03
N LEU A 158 16.53 3.81 -0.93
CA LEU A 158 16.69 4.09 -2.35
C LEU A 158 16.20 5.50 -2.72
N VAL A 159 15.06 5.94 -2.18
CA VAL A 159 14.56 7.31 -2.38
C VAL A 159 15.57 8.34 -1.85
N LEU A 160 16.22 8.07 -0.71
CA LEU A 160 17.28 8.92 -0.16
C LEU A 160 18.52 8.97 -1.06
N VAL A 161 18.97 7.83 -1.59
CA VAL A 161 20.07 7.79 -2.57
C VAL A 161 19.70 8.57 -3.84
N MET A 162 18.49 8.37 -4.35
CA MET A 162 17.96 9.09 -5.50
C MET A 162 17.87 10.59 -5.25
N PHE A 163 17.55 11.02 -4.03
CA PHE A 163 17.58 12.45 -3.67
C PHE A 163 18.96 13.05 -3.97
N PHE A 164 20.05 12.39 -3.63
CA PHE A 164 21.41 12.86 -3.96
C PHE A 164 21.72 12.79 -5.46
N LEU A 165 21.20 11.80 -6.18
CA LEU A 165 21.45 11.62 -7.61
C LEU A 165 20.62 12.57 -8.50
N VAL A 166 19.45 13.04 -8.07
CA VAL A 166 18.61 13.96 -8.87
C VAL A 166 19.21 15.37 -8.89
N GLU A 167 19.33 15.96 -10.09
CA GLU A 167 19.84 17.33 -10.28
C GLU A 167 18.93 18.39 -9.64
N THR A 168 17.62 18.29 -9.89
CA THR A 168 16.60 19.21 -9.38
C THR A 168 15.72 18.49 -8.35
N LYS A 169 15.89 18.81 -7.06
CA LYS A 169 15.21 18.11 -5.95
C LYS A 169 13.69 18.07 -6.07
N SER A 170 13.07 19.07 -6.72
CA SER A 170 11.64 19.11 -7.01
C SER A 170 11.16 18.03 -7.99
N ASN A 171 12.06 17.42 -8.76
CA ASN A 171 11.71 16.32 -9.67
C ASN A 171 11.65 14.97 -8.94
N LEU A 172 12.21 14.84 -7.72
CA LEU A 172 12.20 13.56 -6.99
C LEU A 172 10.76 13.09 -6.70
N PRO A 173 9.84 13.90 -6.13
CA PRO A 173 8.49 13.43 -5.84
C PRO A 173 7.71 13.08 -7.13
N ILE A 174 7.98 13.79 -8.23
CA ILE A 174 7.38 13.47 -9.55
C ILE A 174 7.84 12.09 -10.01
N LEU A 175 9.15 11.84 -9.95
CA LEU A 175 9.75 10.57 -10.37
C LEU A 175 9.25 9.41 -9.51
N VAL A 176 9.33 9.54 -8.17
CA VAL A 176 8.87 8.52 -7.22
C VAL A 176 7.37 8.27 -7.35
N GLY A 177 6.57 9.33 -7.43
CA GLY A 177 5.12 9.23 -7.63
C GLY A 177 4.76 8.53 -8.94
N SER A 178 5.44 8.88 -10.04
CA SER A 178 5.22 8.21 -11.34
C SER A 178 5.60 6.73 -11.31
N LEU A 179 6.71 6.36 -10.66
CA LEU A 179 7.14 4.98 -10.54
C LEU A 179 6.15 4.17 -9.70
N LEU A 180 5.68 4.74 -8.60
CA LEU A 180 4.68 4.11 -7.75
C LEU A 180 3.37 3.86 -8.49
N ILE A 181 2.87 4.87 -9.23
CA ILE A 181 1.68 4.72 -10.08
C ILE A 181 1.87 3.58 -11.08
N VAL A 182 2.97 3.59 -11.87
CA VAL A 182 3.22 2.56 -12.88
C VAL A 182 3.36 1.17 -12.24
N SER A 183 3.98 1.08 -11.07
CA SER A 183 4.16 -0.18 -10.35
C SER A 183 2.87 -0.74 -9.75
N SER A 184 1.84 0.08 -9.53
CA SER A 184 0.56 -0.39 -8.99
C SER A 184 -0.36 -0.95 -10.07
N PHE A 185 -0.21 -0.55 -11.34
CA PHE A 185 -1.07 -1.01 -12.45
C PHE A 185 -1.23 -2.54 -12.58
N PRO A 186 -0.20 -3.38 -12.40
CA PRO A 186 -0.36 -4.82 -12.44
C PRO A 186 -1.43 -5.34 -11.46
N PHE A 187 -1.60 -4.67 -10.32
CA PHE A 187 -2.55 -5.07 -9.27
C PHE A 187 -4.00 -4.67 -9.57
N MET A 188 -4.25 -3.77 -10.51
CA MET A 188 -5.60 -3.33 -10.88
C MET A 188 -6.45 -4.46 -11.49
N LYS A 189 -5.81 -5.40 -12.19
CA LYS A 189 -6.47 -6.52 -12.86
C LYS A 189 -5.89 -7.85 -12.41
N LEU A 190 -5.31 -7.91 -11.21
CA LEU A 190 -4.68 -9.12 -10.73
C LEU A 190 -5.70 -10.25 -10.62
N ASP A 191 -6.91 -9.96 -10.14
CA ASP A 191 -7.98 -10.95 -9.99
C ASP A 191 -8.34 -11.61 -11.33
N ASN A 192 -8.44 -10.83 -12.40
CA ASN A 192 -8.69 -11.34 -13.76
C ASN A 192 -7.48 -12.12 -14.31
N PHE A 193 -6.26 -11.67 -14.00
CA PHE A 193 -5.04 -12.33 -14.44
C PHE A 193 -4.91 -13.69 -13.76
N VAL A 194 -5.09 -13.74 -12.44
CA VAL A 194 -5.07 -14.99 -11.67
C VAL A 194 -6.21 -15.89 -12.15
N GLY A 195 -7.42 -15.37 -12.39
CA GLY A 195 -8.55 -16.15 -12.93
C GLY A 195 -8.24 -16.86 -14.26
N TYR A 196 -7.41 -16.25 -15.13
CA TYR A 196 -6.96 -16.90 -16.37
C TYR A 196 -6.04 -18.11 -16.13
N PHE A 197 -5.17 -18.03 -15.10
CA PHE A 197 -4.26 -19.13 -14.73
C PHE A 197 -4.89 -20.10 -13.72
N ALA A 198 -5.94 -19.71 -13.02
CA ALA A 198 -6.64 -20.46 -11.97
C ALA A 198 -7.37 -21.71 -12.49
N ASN A 199 -7.49 -21.88 -13.82
CA ASN A 199 -7.88 -23.16 -14.43
C ASN A 199 -6.91 -24.32 -14.10
N LYS A 200 -5.77 -24.05 -13.46
CA LYS A 200 -4.92 -25.05 -12.84
C LYS A 200 -5.27 -25.16 -11.36
N SER A 201 -5.64 -26.35 -10.90
CA SER A 201 -6.06 -26.67 -9.53
C SER A 201 -5.19 -26.03 -8.45
N PHE A 202 -3.87 -25.94 -8.67
CA PHE A 202 -2.95 -25.30 -7.73
C PHE A 202 -3.24 -23.81 -7.50
N LEU A 203 -3.55 -23.03 -8.54
CA LEU A 203 -3.71 -21.57 -8.42
C LEU A 203 -5.07 -21.16 -7.85
N GLN A 204 -6.07 -22.04 -7.92
CA GLN A 204 -7.36 -21.84 -7.29
C GLN A 204 -7.23 -21.72 -5.76
N TYR A 205 -6.26 -22.42 -5.15
CA TYR A 205 -5.97 -22.26 -3.72
C TYR A 205 -5.33 -20.92 -3.38
N PHE A 206 -4.70 -20.22 -4.31
CA PHE A 206 -4.00 -18.95 -4.04
C PHE A 206 -4.81 -17.72 -4.45
N THR A 207 -5.98 -17.88 -5.06
CA THR A 207 -6.83 -16.75 -5.47
C THR A 207 -7.23 -15.89 -4.27
N PHE A 208 -7.51 -16.50 -3.12
CA PHE A 208 -7.92 -15.78 -1.91
C PHE A 208 -6.83 -14.81 -1.41
N LEU A 209 -5.54 -15.12 -1.64
CA LEU A 209 -4.41 -14.24 -1.29
C LEU A 209 -4.37 -12.94 -2.10
N PHE A 210 -5.21 -12.82 -3.13
CA PHE A 210 -5.27 -11.67 -4.00
C PHE A 210 -6.60 -10.90 -3.90
N THR A 211 -7.53 -11.31 -3.02
CA THR A 211 -8.84 -10.65 -2.83
C THR A 211 -8.76 -9.16 -2.50
N LYS A 212 -7.67 -8.72 -1.87
CA LYS A 212 -7.42 -7.30 -1.53
C LYS A 212 -6.57 -6.56 -2.57
N ALA A 213 -6.24 -7.17 -3.71
CA ALA A 213 -5.37 -6.59 -4.74
C ALA A 213 -5.85 -5.22 -5.22
N TYR A 214 -7.15 -5.10 -5.51
CA TYR A 214 -7.73 -3.83 -5.96
C TYR A 214 -7.70 -2.72 -4.88
N SER A 215 -7.94 -3.08 -3.62
CA SER A 215 -7.88 -2.14 -2.49
C SER A 215 -6.46 -1.57 -2.31
N VAL A 216 -5.44 -2.43 -2.39
CA VAL A 216 -4.03 -2.02 -2.33
C VAL A 216 -3.64 -1.20 -3.55
N PHE A 217 -4.09 -1.60 -4.75
CA PHE A 217 -3.89 -0.82 -5.97
C PHE A 217 -4.39 0.62 -5.79
N LEU A 218 -5.63 0.80 -5.33
CA LEU A 218 -6.21 2.14 -5.13
C LEU A 218 -5.41 2.96 -4.12
N LYS A 219 -5.05 2.38 -2.97
CA LYS A 219 -4.26 3.07 -1.94
C LYS A 219 -2.89 3.52 -2.50
N SER A 220 -2.16 2.62 -3.15
CA SER A 220 -0.86 2.93 -3.77
C SER A 220 -0.99 3.95 -4.91
N PHE A 221 -2.04 3.85 -5.72
CA PHE A 221 -2.30 4.76 -6.83
C PHE A 221 -2.60 6.18 -6.35
N ILE A 222 -3.49 6.33 -5.36
CA ILE A 222 -3.81 7.63 -4.73
C ILE A 222 -2.57 8.24 -4.10
N PHE A 223 -1.78 7.45 -3.36
CA PHE A 223 -0.53 7.92 -2.76
C PHE A 223 0.48 8.38 -3.83
N GLY A 224 0.57 7.65 -4.95
CA GLY A 224 1.39 8.04 -6.10
C GLY A 224 0.93 9.36 -6.75
N ILE A 225 -0.38 9.55 -6.93
CA ILE A 225 -0.95 10.82 -7.43
C ILE A 225 -0.63 11.97 -6.47
N PHE A 226 -0.78 11.74 -5.16
CA PHE A 226 -0.47 12.73 -4.14
C PHE A 226 1.00 13.18 -4.22
N LEU A 227 1.94 12.23 -4.30
CA LEU A 227 3.38 12.54 -4.46
C LEU A 227 3.69 13.28 -5.76
N LEU A 228 3.06 12.88 -6.86
CA LEU A 228 3.20 13.54 -8.16
C LEU A 228 2.70 14.98 -8.09
N GLY A 229 1.51 15.21 -7.52
CA GLY A 229 0.93 16.54 -7.30
C GLY A 229 1.81 17.43 -6.43
N LEU A 230 2.37 16.88 -5.35
CA LEU A 230 3.33 17.56 -4.48
C LEU A 230 4.60 17.97 -5.26
N GLY A 231 5.12 17.09 -6.11
CA GLY A 231 6.26 17.39 -6.97
C GLY A 231 5.98 18.51 -7.99
N ILE A 232 4.82 18.48 -8.64
CA ILE A 232 4.37 19.55 -9.55
C ILE A 232 4.25 20.88 -8.78
N PHE A 233 3.59 20.88 -7.62
CA PHE A 233 3.42 22.06 -6.79
C PHE A 233 4.76 22.68 -6.38
N LEU A 234 5.71 21.87 -5.88
CA LEU A 234 7.06 22.32 -5.54
C LEU A 234 7.80 22.92 -6.74
N LYS A 235 7.61 22.36 -7.94
CA LYS A 235 8.21 22.87 -9.18
C LYS A 235 7.65 24.24 -9.55
N PHE A 236 6.34 24.46 -9.43
CA PHE A 236 5.71 25.75 -9.70
C PHE A 236 6.13 26.83 -8.67
N PHE A 237 6.14 26.50 -7.37
CA PHE A 237 6.54 27.45 -6.33
C PHE A 237 8.03 27.83 -6.40
N GLY A 238 8.91 26.88 -6.70
CA GLY A 238 10.33 27.17 -6.92
C GLY A 238 10.60 28.10 -8.11
N TRP A 239 9.70 28.13 -9.09
CA TRP A 239 9.72 29.09 -10.19
C TRP A 239 9.11 30.44 -9.80
N GLY A 240 8.05 30.45 -8.98
CA GLY A 240 7.43 31.65 -8.45
C GLY A 240 8.41 32.57 -7.69
N PHE A 241 9.29 32.00 -6.86
CA PHE A 241 10.35 32.77 -6.18
C PHE A 241 11.35 33.39 -7.17
N LYS A 242 11.71 32.70 -8.25
CA LYS A 242 12.62 33.26 -9.28
C LYS A 242 11.97 34.39 -10.08
N ILE A 243 10.65 34.35 -10.30
CA ILE A 243 9.92 35.41 -11.00
C ILE A 243 9.85 36.69 -10.14
N SER A 244 9.69 36.58 -8.82
CA SER A 244 9.72 37.76 -7.93
C SER A 244 11.07 38.49 -7.94
N GLU A 245 12.19 37.77 -8.07
CA GLU A 245 13.51 38.39 -8.25
C GLU A 245 13.67 39.09 -9.61
N ILE A 246 13.11 38.52 -10.68
CA ILE A 246 13.16 39.11 -12.02
C ILE A 246 12.27 40.37 -12.10
N ILE A 247 11.07 40.34 -11.53
CA ILE A 247 10.17 41.50 -11.42
C ILE A 247 10.79 42.60 -10.54
N GLY A 248 11.45 42.22 -9.44
CA GLY A 248 12.20 43.16 -8.59
C GLY A 248 13.34 43.88 -9.32
N ARG A 249 14.00 43.22 -10.28
CA ARG A 249 15.06 43.83 -11.11
C ARG A 249 14.50 44.75 -12.20
N PHE A 250 13.33 44.46 -12.77
CA PHE A 250 12.66 45.37 -13.73
C PHE A 250 12.07 46.62 -13.05
N SER A 251 11.58 46.48 -11.81
CA SER A 251 11.13 47.62 -10.99
C SER A 251 12.26 48.61 -10.64
N LYS A 252 13.51 48.14 -10.48
CA LYS A 252 14.67 49.01 -10.19
C LYS A 252 15.24 49.72 -11.42
N LYS A 253 14.95 49.31 -12.66
CA LYS A 253 15.42 50.00 -13.88
C LYS A 253 14.59 51.24 -14.26
N GLY A 254 13.43 51.47 -13.62
CA GLY A 254 12.59 52.65 -13.82
C GLY A 254 12.91 53.87 -12.93
N LYS A 255 13.81 53.73 -11.93
CA LYS A 255 14.14 54.81 -10.98
C LYS A 255 15.63 55.14 -10.97
N SER A 256 16.20 55.54 -12.12
CA SER A 256 17.47 56.27 -12.14
C SER A 256 17.58 57.24 -13.32
N LYS A 257 16.71 58.25 -13.35
CA LYS A 257 17.00 59.59 -13.91
C LYS A 257 16.16 60.64 -13.18
N LYS A 258 16.54 60.96 -11.94
CA LYS A 258 16.17 62.22 -11.29
C LYS A 258 17.34 62.69 -10.41
N LYS A 259 18.39 63.18 -11.07
CA LYS A 259 19.32 64.17 -10.48
C LYS A 259 18.93 65.52 -11.09
N VAL A 260 18.12 66.26 -10.36
CA VAL A 260 18.49 67.57 -9.77
C VAL A 260 18.79 68.62 -10.84
N SER A 261 17.77 69.40 -11.18
CA SER A 261 17.92 70.78 -11.62
C SER A 261 16.68 71.53 -11.12
N LYS A 262 16.81 72.13 -9.95
CA LYS A 262 15.96 73.23 -9.49
C LYS A 262 16.85 74.24 -8.79
N ASP A 263 16.90 75.40 -9.43
CA ASP A 263 17.07 76.74 -8.88
C ASP A 263 18.49 77.24 -8.53
N LYS A 264 19.05 78.01 -9.46
CA LYS A 264 19.74 79.26 -9.14
C LYS A 264 19.27 80.34 -10.11
N THR A 265 18.16 80.95 -9.73
CA THR A 265 17.87 82.34 -10.05
C THR A 265 19.04 83.21 -9.55
N ILE A 266 19.77 83.89 -10.45
CA ILE A 266 20.23 85.29 -10.34
C ILE A 266 20.77 85.68 -11.72
N ALA A 267 20.01 86.57 -12.35
CA ALA A 267 20.33 87.26 -13.57
C ALA A 267 21.34 88.39 -13.33
N LYS A 268 22.09 88.74 -14.39
CA LYS A 268 22.70 90.05 -14.65
C LYS A 268 23.72 90.57 -13.61
N LYS A 269 25.00 90.21 -13.74
CA LYS A 269 26.09 91.16 -13.46
C LYS A 269 27.48 90.97 -14.11
N ASP A 270 27.75 89.93 -14.92
CA ASP A 270 29.12 89.72 -15.46
C ASP A 270 29.32 89.79 -16.98
N VAL A 271 28.35 90.27 -17.78
CA VAL A 271 28.55 90.53 -19.23
C VAL A 271 29.16 91.94 -19.48
N ARG A 272 29.98 92.46 -18.56
CA ARG A 272 30.75 93.70 -18.77
C ARG A 272 32.27 93.54 -18.68
N ALA A 273 32.80 92.31 -18.54
CA ALA A 273 34.24 92.09 -18.40
C ALA A 273 34.96 91.55 -19.66
N LEU A 274 34.27 91.20 -20.76
CA LEU A 274 34.92 90.62 -21.96
C LEU A 274 34.97 91.51 -23.21
N VAL A 275 34.52 92.78 -23.14
CA VAL A 275 34.67 93.75 -24.26
C VAL A 275 35.88 94.70 -24.07
N LYS A 276 36.80 94.40 -23.14
CA LYS A 276 38.03 95.20 -22.94
C LYS A 276 39.35 94.47 -23.23
N LYS A 277 39.32 93.28 -23.82
CA LYS A 277 40.52 92.58 -24.33
C LYS A 277 40.34 92.15 -25.79
N SER A 278 40.03 93.11 -26.66
CA SER A 278 40.46 93.09 -28.06
C SER A 278 40.68 94.54 -28.52
N LYS A 279 41.78 95.11 -28.06
CA LYS A 279 42.51 96.17 -28.76
C LYS A 279 43.93 95.67 -28.91
#